data_AF-A0A0Q9PQJ0-F1
#
_entry.id   AF-A0A0Q9PQJ0-F1
#
_cell.length_a   1.000
_cell.length_b   1.000
_cell.length_c   1.000
_cell.angle_alpha   90.00
_cell.angle_beta   90.00
_cell.angle_gamma   90.00
#
_symmetry.space_group_name_H-M   'P 1'
#
loop_
_entity.id
_entity.type
_entity.pdbx_description
1 polymer ?
#
loop_
_entity_poly.entity_id
_entity_poly.type
_entity_poly.pdbx_seq_one_letter_code
_entity_poly.pdbx_strand_id
1 'polypeptide(L)'
;MRRNERLKQVKPNEDGLSLVEILIAVTIMSIISITLMGYFTSAVDKSAQESRKIIGANLARLKAAELRDSFKSGYDDAIVSQLTSSPKFAGDLSNNHSDLMKGRLNPTEINGTTYRYLVELGKSYVRWEAADPFRNDSDKYLAQMYVTVYWSGQESMEQPSAKLSTTLDTYLIKRW
;
A
#
# COMPACT_ATOMS: atom_id res chain seq x y z
N MET A 1 44.22 76.82 12.82
CA MET A 1 43.47 75.86 13.67
C MET A 1 43.24 74.58 12.87
N ARG A 2 43.92 73.48 13.18
CA ARG A 2 43.69 72.15 12.56
C ARG A 2 42.96 71.27 13.58
N ARG A 3 41.72 70.86 13.25
CA ARG A 3 40.96 69.88 14.02
C ARG A 3 41.57 68.51 13.78
N ASN A 4 42.18 67.93 14.80
CA ASN A 4 42.57 66.52 14.81
C ASN A 4 41.33 65.67 15.08
N GLU A 5 40.73 65.14 14.03
CA GLU A 5 39.74 64.07 14.12
C GLU A 5 40.48 62.79 14.52
N ARG A 6 40.41 62.46 15.82
CA ARG A 6 40.87 61.16 16.31
C ARG A 6 39.91 60.10 15.78
N LEU A 7 40.33 59.41 14.72
CA LEU A 7 39.73 58.16 14.28
C LEU A 7 39.75 57.18 15.47
N LYS A 8 38.56 56.91 16.01
CA LYS A 8 38.33 55.94 17.07
C LYS A 8 38.63 54.57 16.46
N GLN A 9 39.83 54.06 16.70
CA GLN A 9 40.18 52.68 16.37
C GLN A 9 39.20 51.76 17.10
N VAL A 10 38.28 51.16 16.34
CA VAL A 10 37.50 50.01 16.78
C VAL A 10 38.51 48.89 16.97
N LYS A 11 38.89 48.63 18.22
CA LYS A 11 39.71 47.46 18.54
C LYS A 11 38.94 46.23 18.05
N PRO A 12 39.54 45.32 17.26
CA PRO A 12 38.94 44.03 17.03
C PRO A 12 38.79 43.38 18.40
N ASN A 13 37.55 43.08 18.78
CA ASN A 13 37.27 42.39 20.03
C ASN A 13 37.72 40.94 19.83
N GLU A 14 38.99 40.65 20.11
CA GLU A 14 39.58 39.30 20.09
C GLU A 14 39.20 38.51 21.36
N ASP A 15 37.96 38.66 21.82
CA ASP A 15 37.42 37.78 22.87
C ASP A 15 37.23 36.40 22.22
N GLY A 16 38.18 35.50 22.49
CA GLY A 16 38.10 34.10 22.07
C GLY A 16 36.85 33.43 22.64
N LEU A 17 36.30 32.45 21.91
CA LEU A 17 35.15 31.65 22.36
C LEU A 17 35.42 31.06 23.74
N SER A 18 34.57 31.41 24.70
CA SER A 18 34.63 30.85 26.05
C SER A 18 34.22 29.39 26.04
N LEU A 19 34.84 28.57 26.90
CA LEU A 19 34.49 27.15 27.07
C LEU A 19 32.99 26.98 27.41
N VAL A 20 32.42 27.93 28.14
CA VAL A 20 30.98 27.96 28.48
C VAL A 20 30.12 28.16 27.24
N GLU A 21 30.52 29.03 26.32
CA GLU A 21 29.78 29.29 25.07
C GLU A 21 29.78 28.06 24.17
N ILE A 22 30.93 27.37 24.06
CA ILE A 22 31.04 26.10 23.33
C ILE A 22 30.12 25.05 23.95
N LEU A 23 30.11 24.94 25.29
CA LEU A 23 29.27 23.97 26.00
C LEU A 23 27.77 24.23 25.74
N ILE A 24 27.35 25.50 25.80
CA ILE A 24 25.97 25.90 25.49
C ILE A 24 25.62 25.58 24.04
N ALA A 25 26.49 25.93 23.09
CA ALA A 25 26.28 25.67 21.67
C ALA A 25 26.14 24.16 21.36
N VAL A 26 27.01 23.33 21.93
CA VAL A 26 26.97 21.86 21.79
C VAL A 26 25.70 21.29 22.42
N THR A 27 25.27 21.82 23.57
CA THR A 27 24.03 21.38 24.23
C THR A 27 22.81 21.67 23.36
N ILE A 28 22.71 22.90 22.82
CA ILE A 28 21.62 23.28 21.91
C ILE A 28 21.63 22.41 20.65
N MET A 29 22.81 22.22 20.03
CA MET A 29 22.98 21.34 18.87
C MET A 29 22.54 19.91 19.17
N SER A 30 22.84 19.39 20.35
CA SER A 30 22.50 18.02 20.75
C SER A 30 20.98 17.84 20.88
N ILE A 31 20.29 18.78 21.51
CA ILE A 31 18.83 18.77 21.63
C ILE A 31 18.18 18.81 20.25
N ILE A 32 18.65 19.71 19.38
CA ILE A 32 18.16 19.83 18.00
C ILE A 32 18.42 18.52 17.24
N SER A 33 19.61 17.93 17.34
CA SER A 33 19.95 16.70 16.61
C SER A 33 19.08 15.52 17.02
N ILE A 34 18.83 15.33 18.32
CA ILE A 34 17.98 14.25 18.82
C ILE A 34 16.54 14.41 18.32
N THR A 35 16.00 15.64 18.38
CA THR A 35 14.64 15.92 17.91
C THR A 35 14.51 15.71 16.40
N LEU A 36 15.48 16.16 15.59
CA LEU A 36 15.50 15.90 14.15
C LEU A 36 15.59 14.40 13.82
N MET A 37 16.40 13.64 14.55
CA MET A 37 16.52 12.20 14.32
C MET A 37 15.20 11.46 14.57
N GLY A 38 14.44 11.88 15.59
CA GLY A 38 13.10 11.37 15.86
C GLY A 38 12.12 11.61 14.69
N TYR A 39 12.09 12.83 14.16
CA TYR A 39 11.27 13.15 12.98
C TYR A 39 11.72 12.42 11.73
N PHE A 40 13.04 12.31 11.53
CA PHE A 40 13.61 11.60 10.39
C PHE A 40 13.22 10.12 10.40
N THR A 41 13.36 9.45 11.54
CA THR A 41 13.01 8.02 11.68
C THR A 41 11.52 7.80 11.38
N SER A 42 10.65 8.64 11.94
CA SER A 42 9.20 8.61 11.67
C SER A 42 8.87 8.84 10.19
N ALA A 43 9.56 9.78 9.54
CA ALA A 43 9.40 10.05 8.11
C ALA A 43 9.87 8.86 7.24
N VAL A 44 10.99 8.22 7.61
CA VAL A 44 11.49 7.02 6.93
C VAL A 44 10.51 5.86 7.06
N ASP A 45 10.00 5.59 8.26
CA ASP A 45 9.02 4.51 8.50
C ASP A 45 7.74 4.73 7.70
N LYS A 46 7.25 5.97 7.68
CA LYS A 46 6.09 6.35 6.87
C LYS A 46 6.36 6.17 5.38
N SER A 47 7.53 6.57 4.90
CA SER A 47 7.94 6.38 3.50
C SER A 47 8.02 4.90 3.12
N ALA A 48 8.58 4.06 3.99
CA ALA A 48 8.60 2.61 3.79
C ALA A 48 7.19 1.99 3.78
N GLN A 49 6.27 2.49 4.62
CA GLN A 49 4.89 2.05 4.60
C GLN A 49 4.17 2.43 3.29
N GLU A 50 4.33 3.67 2.82
CA GLU A 50 3.74 4.11 1.55
C GLU A 50 4.35 3.39 0.35
N SER A 51 5.66 3.16 0.35
CA SER A 51 6.32 2.33 -0.66
C SER A 51 5.69 0.93 -0.74
N ARG A 52 5.45 0.27 0.41
CA ARG A 52 4.80 -1.04 0.45
C ARG A 52 3.37 -1.02 -0.10
N LYS A 53 2.60 0.04 0.16
CA LYS A 53 1.25 0.22 -0.40
C LYS A 53 1.29 0.40 -1.92
N ILE A 54 2.23 1.19 -2.45
CA ILE A 54 2.38 1.38 -3.90
C ILE A 54 2.73 0.05 -4.57
N ILE A 55 3.65 -0.71 -4.00
CA ILE A 55 3.99 -2.05 -4.47
C ILE A 55 2.76 -2.97 -4.43
N GLY A 56 2.03 -2.98 -3.31
CA GLY A 56 0.80 -3.76 -3.14
C GLY A 56 -0.27 -3.42 -4.18
N ALA A 57 -0.49 -2.14 -4.46
CA ALA A 57 -1.43 -1.68 -5.49
C ALA A 57 -1.02 -2.15 -6.89
N ASN A 58 0.27 -2.06 -7.22
CA ASN A 58 0.78 -2.51 -8.52
C ASN A 58 0.70 -4.03 -8.68
N LEU A 59 1.02 -4.78 -7.63
CA LEU A 59 0.83 -6.22 -7.60
C LEU A 59 -0.64 -6.61 -7.74
N ALA A 60 -1.57 -5.87 -7.10
CA ALA A 60 -3.00 -6.10 -7.24
C ALA A 60 -3.46 -5.89 -8.69
N ARG A 61 -3.00 -4.83 -9.36
CA ARG A 61 -3.30 -4.56 -10.78
C ARG A 61 -2.75 -5.63 -11.70
N LEU A 62 -1.50 -6.04 -11.48
CA LEU A 62 -0.86 -7.11 -12.25
C LEU A 62 -1.65 -8.41 -12.12
N LYS A 63 -1.99 -8.80 -10.89
CA LYS A 63 -2.76 -10.02 -10.63
C LYS A 63 -4.18 -9.95 -11.16
N ALA A 64 -4.86 -8.81 -11.05
CA ALA A 64 -6.16 -8.61 -11.65
C ALA A 64 -6.13 -8.81 -13.18
N ALA A 65 -5.08 -8.33 -13.86
CA ALA A 65 -4.91 -8.53 -15.29
C ALA A 65 -4.65 -10.00 -15.63
N GLU A 66 -3.73 -10.67 -14.93
CA GLU A 66 -3.43 -12.10 -15.11
C GLU A 66 -4.66 -12.98 -14.91
N LEU A 67 -5.43 -12.69 -13.85
CA LEU A 67 -6.67 -13.39 -13.57
C LEU A 67 -7.68 -13.12 -14.69
N ARG A 68 -7.92 -11.86 -15.06
CA ARG A 68 -8.85 -11.50 -16.13
C ARG A 68 -8.55 -12.24 -17.43
N ASP A 69 -7.28 -12.35 -17.80
CA ASP A 69 -6.88 -13.08 -19.01
C ASP A 69 -7.09 -14.60 -18.87
N SER A 70 -6.79 -15.15 -17.69
CA SER A 70 -7.07 -16.57 -17.39
C SER A 70 -8.58 -16.87 -17.46
N PHE A 71 -9.41 -16.00 -16.89
CA PHE A 71 -10.86 -16.09 -16.90
C PHE A 71 -11.45 -15.99 -18.32
N LYS A 72 -10.83 -15.24 -19.25
CA LYS A 72 -11.28 -15.22 -20.66
C LYS A 72 -11.14 -16.57 -21.36
N SER A 73 -10.20 -17.42 -20.91
CA SER A 73 -9.87 -18.69 -21.57
C SER A 73 -10.52 -19.93 -20.96
N GLY A 74 -11.12 -19.82 -19.76
CA GLY A 74 -11.66 -20.97 -19.02
C GLY A 74 -12.97 -20.68 -18.28
N TYR A 75 -13.78 -19.74 -18.79
CA TYR A 75 -14.97 -19.23 -18.11
C TYR A 75 -16.11 -20.26 -17.96
N ASP A 76 -16.14 -21.29 -18.81
CA ASP A 76 -17.42 -21.84 -19.27
C ASP A 76 -18.20 -22.76 -18.31
N ASP A 77 -17.64 -23.36 -17.27
CA ASP A 77 -18.46 -24.24 -16.38
C ASP A 77 -18.11 -24.22 -14.89
N ALA A 78 -16.82 -24.09 -14.53
CA ALA A 78 -16.39 -24.19 -13.12
C ALA A 78 -16.72 -22.94 -12.27
N ILE A 79 -16.87 -21.78 -12.91
CA ILE A 79 -16.94 -20.49 -12.20
C ILE A 79 -18.40 -20.08 -11.98
N VAL A 80 -19.30 -20.36 -12.91
CA VAL A 80 -20.73 -20.05 -12.79
C VAL A 80 -21.35 -20.77 -11.59
N SER A 81 -20.95 -22.02 -11.34
CA SER A 81 -21.38 -22.80 -10.17
C SER A 81 -20.81 -22.24 -8.85
N GLN A 82 -19.54 -21.80 -8.85
CA GLN A 82 -18.87 -21.24 -7.66
C GLN A 82 -19.29 -19.80 -7.32
N LEU A 83 -19.71 -18.99 -8.30
CA LEU A 83 -20.17 -17.60 -8.12
C LEU A 83 -21.46 -17.49 -7.27
N THR A 84 -22.16 -18.59 -7.04
CA THR A 84 -23.37 -18.63 -6.21
C THR A 84 -23.10 -18.36 -4.72
N SER A 85 -21.84 -18.48 -4.25
CA SER A 85 -21.47 -18.37 -2.83
C SER A 85 -20.49 -17.24 -2.47
N SER A 86 -20.17 -16.32 -3.38
CA SER A 86 -19.12 -15.29 -3.19
C SER A 86 -17.78 -15.92 -2.78
N PRO A 87 -17.14 -16.74 -3.64
CA PRO A 87 -15.99 -17.52 -3.25
C PRO A 87 -14.79 -16.61 -2.96
N LYS A 88 -14.07 -16.95 -1.89
CA LYS A 88 -12.79 -16.35 -1.50
C LYS A 88 -11.66 -17.35 -1.80
N PHE A 89 -10.61 -16.86 -2.42
CA PHE A 89 -9.42 -17.61 -2.81
C PHE A 89 -8.18 -16.97 -2.17
N ALA A 90 -7.40 -17.76 -1.44
CA ALA A 90 -6.17 -17.31 -0.79
C ALA A 90 -5.06 -18.35 -0.93
N GLY A 91 -3.85 -17.90 -1.27
CA GLY A 91 -2.66 -18.75 -1.35
C GLY A 91 -2.72 -19.88 -2.39
N ASP A 92 -1.84 -20.87 -2.24
CA ASP A 92 -1.70 -22.03 -3.13
C ASP A 92 -2.67 -23.19 -2.78
N LEU A 93 -3.57 -22.98 -1.82
CA LEU A 93 -4.33 -24.06 -1.20
C LEU A 93 -5.62 -24.37 -1.96
N SER A 94 -5.59 -25.56 -2.55
CA SER A 94 -6.59 -26.31 -3.29
C SER A 94 -7.91 -26.62 -2.55
N ASN A 95 -8.23 -25.94 -1.44
CA ASN A 95 -9.40 -26.29 -0.62
C ASN A 95 -10.74 -25.96 -1.30
N ASN A 96 -10.74 -25.14 -2.35
CA ASN A 96 -11.95 -24.75 -3.09
C ASN A 96 -12.02 -25.26 -4.55
N HIS A 97 -11.28 -26.31 -4.91
CA HIS A 97 -11.47 -27.04 -6.18
C HIS A 97 -11.50 -26.16 -7.46
N SER A 98 -10.81 -25.02 -7.45
CA SER A 98 -10.66 -24.17 -8.62
C SER A 98 -9.28 -24.41 -9.20
N ASP A 99 -9.18 -25.36 -10.14
CA ASP A 99 -7.95 -25.57 -10.93
C ASP A 99 -7.50 -24.27 -11.62
N LEU A 100 -8.43 -23.35 -11.85
CA LEU A 100 -8.19 -22.03 -12.42
C LEU A 100 -7.32 -21.13 -11.52
N MET A 101 -7.36 -21.30 -10.20
CA MET A 101 -6.61 -20.49 -9.23
C MET A 101 -5.30 -21.15 -8.75
N LYS A 102 -5.08 -22.43 -9.08
CA LYS A 102 -3.92 -23.20 -8.62
C LYS A 102 -2.60 -22.57 -9.08
N GLY A 103 -1.68 -22.32 -8.15
CA GLY A 103 -0.39 -21.68 -8.42
C GLY A 103 -0.46 -20.22 -8.88
N ARG A 104 -1.64 -19.58 -8.94
CA ARG A 104 -1.79 -18.19 -9.42
C ARG A 104 -1.65 -17.16 -8.31
N LEU A 105 -1.96 -17.56 -7.08
CA LEU A 105 -1.94 -16.72 -5.87
C LEU A 105 -0.72 -16.96 -4.99
N ASN A 106 0.38 -17.46 -5.59
CA ASN A 106 1.64 -17.69 -4.88
C ASN A 106 2.19 -16.39 -4.29
N PRO A 107 2.68 -16.41 -3.04
CA PRO A 107 3.29 -15.23 -2.43
C PRO A 107 4.49 -14.72 -3.24
N THR A 108 4.69 -13.40 -3.25
CA THR A 108 5.83 -12.77 -3.91
C THR A 108 6.65 -12.00 -2.88
N GLU A 109 7.97 -12.19 -2.87
CA GLU A 109 8.87 -11.46 -1.98
C GLU A 109 9.54 -10.30 -2.72
N ILE A 110 9.42 -9.08 -2.20
CA ILE A 110 10.06 -7.88 -2.74
C ILE A 110 10.66 -7.11 -1.56
N ASN A 111 11.96 -6.83 -1.61
CA ASN A 111 12.69 -6.09 -0.58
C ASN A 111 12.49 -6.64 0.85
N GLY A 112 12.52 -7.98 1.00
CA GLY A 112 12.33 -8.66 2.28
C GLY A 112 10.90 -8.58 2.84
N THR A 113 9.93 -8.10 2.06
CA THR A 113 8.51 -8.11 2.39
C THR A 113 7.79 -9.14 1.54
N THR A 114 7.12 -10.10 2.18
CA THR A 114 6.28 -11.09 1.50
C THR A 114 4.87 -10.54 1.28
N TYR A 115 4.49 -10.45 0.01
CA TYR A 115 3.16 -10.06 -0.44
C TYR A 115 2.33 -11.31 -0.70
N ARG A 116 1.12 -11.34 -0.16
CA ARG A 116 0.16 -12.43 -0.31
C ARG A 116 -1.12 -11.90 -0.96
N TYR A 117 -1.85 -12.81 -1.60
CA TYR A 117 -3.02 -12.48 -2.42
C TYR A 117 -4.28 -13.11 -1.84
N LEU A 118 -5.36 -12.34 -1.82
CA LEU A 118 -6.71 -12.76 -1.50
C LEU A 118 -7.63 -12.25 -2.62
N VAL A 119 -8.35 -13.14 -3.27
CA VAL A 119 -9.30 -12.81 -4.34
C VAL A 119 -10.70 -13.17 -3.89
N GLU A 120 -11.62 -12.22 -3.98
CA GLU A 120 -13.04 -12.43 -3.69
C GLU A 120 -13.86 -12.11 -4.92
N LEU A 121 -14.74 -13.03 -5.34
CA LEU A 121 -15.68 -12.78 -6.42
C LEU A 121 -17.03 -12.38 -5.82
N GLY A 122 -17.50 -11.18 -6.17
CA GLY A 122 -18.77 -10.64 -5.68
C GLY A 122 -19.99 -11.26 -6.37
N LYS A 123 -21.04 -11.52 -5.60
CA LYS A 123 -22.38 -11.82 -6.12
C LYS A 123 -22.92 -10.61 -6.87
N SER A 124 -23.11 -10.75 -8.17
CA SER A 124 -23.66 -9.71 -9.05
C SER A 124 -25.05 -9.21 -8.63
N TYR A 125 -25.83 -9.97 -7.85
CA TYR A 125 -27.23 -9.63 -7.53
C TYR A 125 -27.45 -8.66 -6.35
N VAL A 126 -26.44 -8.35 -5.53
CA VAL A 126 -26.63 -7.62 -4.26
C VAL A 126 -26.43 -6.10 -4.39
N ARG A 127 -26.10 -5.62 -5.59
CA ARG A 127 -25.59 -4.24 -5.76
C ARG A 127 -26.66 -3.15 -5.83
N TRP A 128 -27.92 -3.49 -6.10
CA TRP A 128 -28.96 -2.51 -6.39
C TRP A 128 -30.25 -2.78 -5.61
N GLU A 129 -30.86 -1.71 -5.08
CA GLU A 129 -32.22 -1.79 -4.54
C GLU A 129 -33.18 -2.22 -5.65
N ALA A 130 -34.22 -2.99 -5.31
CA ALA A 130 -35.15 -3.58 -6.28
C ALA A 130 -35.86 -2.56 -7.20
N ALA A 131 -35.75 -1.27 -6.90
CA ALA A 131 -36.37 -0.15 -7.61
C ALA A 131 -35.42 0.61 -8.57
N ASP A 132 -34.15 0.22 -8.73
CA ASP A 132 -33.22 0.97 -9.60
C ASP A 132 -33.56 0.79 -11.10
N PRO A 133 -33.97 1.84 -11.82
CA PRO A 133 -34.28 1.78 -13.26
C PRO A 133 -33.03 1.59 -14.14
N PHE A 134 -31.82 1.75 -13.58
CA PHE A 134 -30.54 1.46 -14.25
C PHE A 134 -30.00 0.06 -13.96
N ARG A 135 -30.88 -0.86 -13.51
CA ARG A 135 -30.64 -2.31 -13.45
C ARG A 135 -30.44 -2.87 -14.87
N ASN A 136 -29.38 -2.40 -15.51
CA ASN A 136 -29.04 -2.65 -16.89
C ASN A 136 -28.52 -4.08 -17.01
N ASP A 137 -28.69 -4.61 -18.21
CA ASP A 137 -28.20 -5.91 -18.68
C ASP A 137 -26.73 -6.22 -18.31
N SER A 138 -25.93 -5.22 -17.92
CA SER A 138 -24.55 -5.28 -17.41
C SER A 138 -24.29 -6.40 -16.38
N ASP A 139 -25.22 -6.68 -15.47
CA ASP A 139 -25.07 -7.74 -14.44
C ASP A 139 -25.02 -9.16 -15.06
N LYS A 140 -25.64 -9.31 -16.23
CA LYS A 140 -25.55 -10.56 -17.02
C LYS A 140 -24.16 -10.74 -17.63
N TYR A 141 -23.41 -9.65 -17.86
CA TYR A 141 -22.10 -9.66 -18.54
C TYR A 141 -20.91 -9.38 -17.62
N LEU A 142 -21.10 -8.97 -16.36
CA LEU A 142 -20.01 -8.61 -15.45
C LEU A 142 -20.07 -9.39 -14.13
N ALA A 143 -18.91 -9.83 -13.65
CA ALA A 143 -18.73 -10.34 -12.29
C ALA A 143 -17.72 -9.45 -11.57
N GLN A 144 -18.06 -8.97 -10.38
CA GLN A 144 -17.14 -8.16 -9.58
C GLN A 144 -16.05 -9.04 -8.98
N MET A 145 -14.82 -8.55 -8.98
CA MET A 145 -13.65 -9.22 -8.43
C MET A 145 -12.87 -8.23 -7.58
N TYR A 146 -12.64 -8.60 -6.32
CA TYR A 146 -11.78 -7.88 -5.40
C TYR A 146 -10.45 -8.60 -5.30
N VAL A 147 -9.36 -7.94 -5.67
CA VAL A 147 -8.00 -8.46 -5.51
C VAL A 147 -7.35 -7.69 -4.38
N THR A 148 -7.19 -8.36 -3.24
CA THR A 148 -6.54 -7.79 -2.06
C THR A 148 -5.12 -8.34 -1.94
N VAL A 149 -4.15 -7.43 -1.89
CA VAL A 149 -2.76 -7.74 -1.59
C VAL A 149 -2.47 -7.33 -0.16
N TYR A 150 -1.86 -8.21 0.64
CA TYR A 150 -1.51 -7.92 2.02
C TYR A 150 -0.09 -8.37 2.35
N TRP A 151 0.54 -7.69 3.31
CA TRP A 151 1.94 -7.89 3.69
C TRP A 151 2.14 -7.93 5.22
N SER A 152 1.09 -8.32 5.97
CA SER A 152 1.22 -8.59 7.40
C SER A 152 1.86 -9.96 7.62
N GLY A 153 2.85 -10.02 8.54
CA GLY A 153 3.37 -11.30 9.03
C GLY A 153 2.34 -12.15 9.80
N GLN A 154 1.12 -11.64 10.00
CA GLN A 154 -0.02 -12.43 10.49
C GLN A 154 -0.63 -13.24 9.35
N GLU A 155 -0.71 -14.55 9.56
CA GLU A 155 -1.16 -15.54 8.58
C GLU A 155 -2.68 -15.69 8.46
N SER A 156 -3.46 -14.90 9.20
CA SER A 156 -4.92 -14.99 9.12
C SER A 156 -5.39 -14.58 7.72
N MET A 157 -5.78 -15.58 6.93
CA MET A 157 -6.15 -15.45 5.52
C MET A 157 -7.52 -14.81 5.28
N GLU A 158 -8.31 -14.58 6.34
CA GLU A 158 -9.73 -14.28 6.18
C GLU A 158 -10.06 -12.78 6.15
N GLN A 159 -9.28 -11.94 6.85
CA GLN A 159 -9.48 -10.48 6.90
C GLN A 159 -8.14 -9.73 7.10
N PRO A 160 -7.48 -9.30 6.01
CA PRO A 160 -6.24 -8.55 6.13
C PRO A 160 -6.50 -7.13 6.67
N SER A 161 -5.65 -6.66 7.57
CA SER A 161 -5.76 -5.31 8.15
C SER A 161 -5.64 -4.22 7.08
N ALA A 162 -6.56 -3.24 7.09
CA ALA A 162 -6.55 -2.11 6.16
C ALA A 162 -5.23 -1.29 6.16
N LYS A 163 -4.44 -1.35 7.24
CA LYS A 163 -3.13 -0.67 7.31
C LYS A 163 -2.03 -1.40 6.54
N LEU A 164 -2.20 -2.68 6.28
CA LEU A 164 -1.21 -3.60 5.70
C LEU A 164 -1.77 -4.34 4.47
N SER A 165 -2.78 -3.76 3.84
CA SER A 165 -3.41 -4.30 2.66
C SER A 165 -3.77 -3.21 1.65
N THR A 166 -3.97 -3.64 0.41
CA THR A 166 -4.51 -2.81 -0.65
C THR A 166 -5.45 -3.66 -1.49
N THR A 167 -6.68 -3.20 -1.63
CA THR A 167 -7.72 -3.88 -2.41
C THR A 167 -7.97 -3.13 -3.69
N LEU A 168 -7.94 -3.87 -4.80
CA LEU A 168 -8.36 -3.40 -6.10
C LEU A 168 -9.75 -3.98 -6.42
N ASP A 169 -10.71 -3.10 -6.65
CA ASP A 169 -12.02 -3.44 -7.19
C ASP A 169 -11.94 -3.48 -8.72
N THR A 170 -12.33 -4.59 -9.32
CA THR A 170 -12.32 -4.79 -10.77
C THR A 170 -13.46 -5.69 -11.22
N TYR A 171 -13.62 -5.85 -12.54
CA TYR A 171 -14.69 -6.65 -13.13
C TYR A 171 -14.14 -7.66 -14.12
N LEU A 172 -14.69 -8.86 -14.05
CA LEU A 172 -14.54 -9.91 -15.04
C LEU A 172 -15.70 -9.80 -16.03
N ILE A 173 -15.41 -9.96 -17.31
CA ILE A 173 -16.43 -10.00 -18.36
C ILE A 173 -16.88 -11.46 -18.50
N LYS A 174 -18.16 -11.74 -18.23
CA LYS A 174 -18.83 -12.99 -18.57
C LYS A 174 -19.04 -12.98 -20.09
N ARG A 175 -18.15 -13.63 -20.84
CA ARG A 175 -18.40 -13.87 -22.28
C ARG A 175 -19.47 -14.96 -22.41
N TRP A 176 -20.28 -14.83 -23.45
CA TRP A 176 -21.37 -15.72 -23.82
C TRP A 176 -20.92 -16.45 -25.08
#